data_AF-A0AAW1DHA6-F1
#
_entry.id   AF-A0AAW1DHA6-F1
#
_cell.length_a   1.000
_cell.length_b   1.000
_cell.length_c   1.000
_cell.angle_alpha   90.00
_cell.angle_beta   90.00
_cell.angle_gamma   90.00
#
_symmetry.space_group_name_H-M   'P 1'
#
loop_
_entity.id
_entity.type
_entity.pdbx_description
1 polymer ?
#
loop_
_entity_poly.entity_id
_entity_poly.type
_entity_poly.pdbx_seq_one_letter_code
_entity_poly.pdbx_strand_id
1 'polypeptide(L)'
;MFAGSSKLRGIISPEWVKLGDLDLYSTSDDSRPQMKKIIETVFHPGYKQVTFPRPSGISHNLALVKLDSPVVFDEYVAPACLHTSEQIPVEKVVLTGWGYISLVKYSFHFISLQQPQ
;
A
#
# COMPACT_ATOMS: atom_id res chain seq x y z
N MET A 1 5.47 -22.26 -2.73
CA MET A 1 4.92 -22.46 -1.37
C MET A 1 4.76 -21.08 -0.75
N PHE A 2 3.55 -20.52 -0.72
CA PHE A 2 3.31 -19.27 -0.01
C PHE A 2 2.85 -19.64 1.41
N ALA A 3 3.75 -19.43 2.38
CA ALA A 3 3.50 -19.72 3.78
C ALA A 3 2.93 -18.48 4.49
N GLY A 4 1.86 -18.71 5.25
CA GLY A 4 1.59 -17.98 6.50
C GLY A 4 0.84 -16.67 6.39
N SER A 5 -0.49 -16.72 6.54
CA SER A 5 -1.26 -15.62 7.12
C SER A 5 -0.91 -15.53 8.61
N SER A 6 0.11 -14.74 8.95
CA SER A 6 0.44 -14.44 10.35
C SER A 6 0.17 -12.97 10.63
N LYS A 7 -0.90 -12.70 11.39
CA LYS A 7 -1.13 -11.41 12.04
C LYS A 7 0.05 -11.14 12.98
N LEU A 8 0.98 -10.28 12.56
CA LEU A 8 2.13 -9.91 13.37
C LEU A 8 1.63 -9.23 14.66
N ARG A 9 1.96 -9.81 15.83
CA ARG A 9 1.52 -9.31 17.14
C ARG A 9 2.00 -7.85 17.30
N GLY A 10 1.07 -6.93 17.53
CA GLY A 10 1.36 -5.51 17.75
C GLY A 10 1.35 -4.62 16.51
N ILE A 11 1.07 -5.15 15.32
CA ILE A 11 0.85 -4.34 14.11
C ILE A 11 -0.65 -4.08 13.96
N ILE A 12 -1.06 -2.82 14.04
CA ILE A 12 -2.38 -2.40 13.58
C ILE A 12 -2.35 -2.47 12.06
N SER A 13 -3.02 -3.48 11.49
CA SER A 13 -3.20 -3.57 10.04
C SER A 13 -4.40 -2.72 9.63
N PRO A 14 -4.32 -1.98 8.52
CA PRO A 14 -5.47 -1.25 8.00
C PRO A 14 -6.62 -2.21 7.67
N GLU A 15 -7.85 -1.78 7.92
CA GLU A 15 -9.06 -2.56 7.60
C GLU A 15 -9.70 -2.15 6.27
N TRP A 16 -9.50 -0.90 5.85
CA TRP A 16 -10.14 -0.31 4.67
C TRP A 16 -9.15 0.41 3.78
N VAL A 17 -9.45 0.47 2.49
CA VAL A 17 -8.79 1.29 1.48
C VAL A 17 -9.83 2.21 0.84
N LYS A 18 -9.51 3.51 0.75
CA LYS A 18 -10.26 4.50 -0.04
C LYS A 18 -9.48 4.77 -1.34
N LEU A 19 -10.13 4.63 -2.49
CA LEU A 19 -9.52 4.88 -3.81
C LEU A 19 -10.28 5.99 -4.54
N GLY A 20 -9.59 6.80 -5.35
CA GLY A 20 -10.23 7.79 -6.23
C GLY A 20 -10.76 9.04 -5.55
N ASP A 21 -10.23 9.35 -4.37
CA ASP A 21 -10.58 10.56 -3.60
C ASP A 21 -9.62 11.70 -3.96
N LEU A 22 -10.08 12.95 -3.93
CA LEU A 22 -9.25 14.14 -4.15
C LEU A 22 -9.08 14.96 -2.88
N ASP A 23 -10.17 15.15 -2.13
CA ASP A 23 -10.17 15.80 -0.81
C ASP A 23 -10.60 14.84 0.30
N LEU A 24 -9.67 14.49 1.20
CA LEU A 24 -9.93 13.60 2.33
C LEU A 24 -10.92 14.18 3.36
N TYR A 25 -11.15 15.49 3.35
CA TYR A 25 -11.92 16.21 4.37
C TYR A 25 -13.30 16.69 3.90
N SER A 26 -13.59 16.55 2.60
CA SER A 26 -14.85 16.98 2.00
C SER A 26 -15.47 15.89 1.13
N THR A 27 -16.74 16.09 0.78
CA THR A 27 -17.48 15.28 -0.21
C THR A 27 -18.17 16.17 -1.24
N SER A 28 -17.80 17.45 -1.29
CA SER A 28 -18.40 18.44 -2.19
C SER A 28 -17.75 18.49 -3.57
N ASP A 29 -16.69 17.71 -3.79
CA ASP A 29 -16.02 17.60 -5.09
C ASP A 29 -16.77 16.63 -6.01
N ASP A 30 -16.26 16.47 -7.24
CA ASP A 30 -16.79 15.54 -8.24
C ASP A 30 -16.17 14.14 -8.13
N SER A 31 -15.36 13.90 -7.09
CA SER A 31 -14.67 12.63 -6.90
C SER A 31 -15.66 11.49 -6.65
N ARG A 32 -15.29 10.28 -7.09
CA ARG A 32 -16.12 9.07 -6.92
C ARG A 32 -15.36 8.02 -6.08
N PRO A 33 -15.16 8.29 -4.78
CA PRO A 33 -14.32 7.44 -3.96
C PRO A 33 -14.94 6.06 -3.75
N GLN A 34 -14.09 5.03 -3.85
CA GLN A 34 -14.45 3.64 -3.58
C GLN A 34 -13.84 3.19 -2.26
N MET A 35 -14.69 2.75 -1.34
CA MET A 35 -14.27 2.13 -0.09
C MET A 35 -14.27 0.62 -0.24
N LYS A 36 -13.14 -0.03 0.03
CA LYS A 36 -12.96 -1.48 -0.08
C LYS A 36 -12.39 -2.05 1.22
N LYS A 37 -12.95 -3.17 1.69
CA LYS A 37 -12.41 -3.85 2.88
C LYS A 37 -11.18 -4.66 2.52
N ILE A 38 -10.18 -4.66 3.39
CA ILE A 38 -9.02 -5.54 3.30
C ILE A 38 -9.39 -6.89 3.92
N ILE A 39 -9.36 -7.95 3.11
CA ILE A 39 -9.66 -9.31 3.56
C ILE A 39 -8.40 -10.12 3.87
N GLU A 40 -7.25 -9.69 3.35
CA GLU A 40 -5.97 -10.35 3.58
C GLU A 40 -4.82 -9.37 3.43
N THR A 41 -3.81 -9.51 4.29
CA THR A 41 -2.53 -8.80 4.16
C THR A 41 -1.43 -9.84 4.03
N VAL A 42 -0.68 -9.78 2.93
CA VAL A 42 0.43 -10.68 2.62
C VAL A 42 1.73 -9.90 2.79
N PHE A 43 2.43 -10.14 3.90
CA PHE A 43 3.73 -9.53 4.15
C PHE A 43 4.82 -10.18 3.30
N HIS A 44 5.82 -9.40 2.89
CA HIS A 44 7.00 -9.97 2.27
C HIS A 44 7.64 -11.00 3.24
N PRO A 45 8.00 -12.23 2.79
CA PRO A 45 8.54 -13.27 3.67
C PRO A 45 9.81 -12.85 4.44
N GLY A 46 10.59 -11.94 3.84
CA GLY A 46 11.79 -11.35 4.43
C GLY A 46 11.54 -10.13 5.32
N TYR A 47 10.29 -9.73 5.59
CA TYR A 47 9.99 -8.58 6.43
C TYR A 47 10.52 -8.80 7.85
N LYS A 48 11.37 -7.89 8.32
CA LYS A 48 11.86 -7.89 9.70
C LYS A 48 11.62 -6.52 10.31
N GLN A 49 10.81 -6.51 11.37
CA GLN A 49 10.58 -5.32 12.17
C GLN A 49 11.77 -5.06 13.10
N VAL A 50 12.05 -3.79 13.37
CA VAL A 50 12.99 -3.38 14.42
C VAL A 50 12.56 -4.00 15.74
N THR A 51 13.42 -4.84 16.30
CA THR A 51 13.22 -5.49 17.59
C THR A 51 14.38 -5.11 18.49
N PHE A 52 14.11 -4.37 19.57
CA PHE A 52 15.12 -4.15 20.60
C PHE A 52 15.54 -5.51 21.20
N PRO A 53 16.84 -5.78 21.43
CA PRO A 53 17.97 -4.85 21.47
C PRO A 53 18.78 -4.77 20.16
N ARG A 54 18.32 -5.38 19.06
CA ARG A 54 19.01 -5.34 17.76
C ARG A 54 18.35 -4.30 16.85
N PRO A 55 18.91 -3.10 16.71
CA PRO A 55 18.47 -2.13 15.71
C PRO A 55 18.95 -2.58 14.32
N SER A 56 18.56 -3.79 13.89
CA SER A 56 18.57 -4.14 12.48
C SER A 56 17.47 -3.30 11.86
N GLY A 57 17.81 -2.39 10.94
CA GLY A 57 16.84 -1.53 10.27
C GLY A 57 15.68 -2.34 9.67
N ILE A 58 14.57 -1.65 9.38
CA ILE A 58 13.42 -2.27 8.72
C ILE A 58 13.89 -2.84 7.37
N SER A 59 13.81 -4.16 7.21
CA SER A 59 14.18 -4.84 5.96
C SER A 59 12.94 -5.37 5.24
N HIS A 60 12.98 -5.34 3.91
CA HIS A 60 11.88 -5.76 3.01
C HIS A 60 10.53 -5.17 3.42
N ASN A 61 10.48 -3.84 3.56
CA ASN A 61 9.28 -3.10 3.92
C ASN A 61 8.28 -3.05 2.75
N LEU A 62 7.61 -4.18 2.50
CA LEU A 62 6.62 -4.37 1.44
C LEU A 62 5.56 -5.36 1.90
N ALA A 63 4.30 -5.07 1.60
CA ALA A 63 3.18 -5.97 1.78
C ALA A 63 2.16 -5.78 0.65
N LEU A 64 1.42 -6.83 0.34
CA LEU A 64 0.25 -6.78 -0.53
C LEU A 64 -1.02 -6.84 0.32
N VAL A 65 -2.08 -6.20 -0.14
CA VAL A 65 -3.41 -6.31 0.46
C VAL A 65 -4.38 -6.87 -0.57
N LYS A 66 -5.21 -7.81 -0.15
CA LYS A 66 -6.31 -8.34 -0.95
C LYS A 66 -7.60 -7.63 -0.52
N LEU A 67 -8.30 -7.08 -1.50
CA LEU A 67 -9.57 -6.40 -1.29
C LEU A 67 -10.73 -7.41 -1.33
N ASP A 68 -11.82 -7.10 -0.64
CA ASP A 68 -13.05 -7.90 -0.61
C ASP A 68 -13.71 -8.10 -1.98
N SER A 69 -13.47 -7.16 -2.90
CA SER A 69 -14.11 -7.09 -4.20
C SER A 69 -13.21 -6.34 -5.20
N PRO A 70 -13.35 -6.61 -6.52
CA PRO A 70 -12.66 -5.85 -7.54
C PRO A 70 -12.96 -4.34 -7.46
N VAL A 71 -11.95 -3.53 -7.77
CA VAL A 71 -12.07 -2.09 -7.92
C VAL A 71 -12.66 -1.78 -9.30
N VAL A 72 -13.55 -0.79 -9.37
CA VAL A 72 -14.07 -0.29 -10.64
C VAL A 72 -13.10 0.77 -11.15
N PHE A 73 -12.57 0.62 -12.36
CA PHE A 73 -11.70 1.64 -12.94
C PHE A 73 -12.51 2.74 -13.62
N ASP A 74 -12.10 3.98 -13.40
CA ASP A 74 -12.70 5.17 -13.97
C ASP A 74 -11.66 6.30 -14.03
N GLU A 75 -12.10 7.54 -14.28
CA GLU A 75 -11.20 8.69 -14.36
C GLU A 75 -10.47 9.04 -13.05
N TYR A 76 -10.95 8.52 -11.90
CA TYR A 76 -10.33 8.76 -10.58
C TYR A 76 -9.52 7.55 -10.09
N VAL A 77 -9.76 6.34 -10.63
CA VAL A 77 -9.09 5.12 -10.19
C VAL A 77 -8.43 4.36 -11.34
N ALA A 78 -7.10 4.33 -11.35
CA ALA A 78 -6.29 3.56 -12.28
C ALA A 78 -5.14 2.82 -11.56
N PRO A 79 -4.72 1.64 -12.07
CA PRO A 79 -3.57 0.94 -11.53
C PRO A 79 -2.25 1.64 -11.91
N ALA A 80 -1.23 1.46 -11.09
CA ALA A 80 0.12 1.85 -11.42
C ALA A 80 0.87 0.69 -12.09
N CYS A 81 1.79 1.02 -13.01
CA CYS A 81 2.64 0.01 -13.63
C CYS A 81 3.69 -0.50 -12.63
N LEU A 82 3.86 -1.81 -12.54
CA LEU A 82 4.99 -2.41 -11.84
C LEU A 82 6.21 -2.42 -12.75
N HIS A 83 7.29 -1.78 -12.31
CA HIS A 83 8.57 -1.89 -13.00
C HIS A 83 9.26 -3.21 -12.64
N THR A 84 9.52 -4.05 -13.64
CA THR A 84 10.12 -5.39 -13.44
C THR A 84 11.56 -5.50 -13.94
N SER A 85 12.11 -4.45 -14.55
CA SER A 85 13.50 -4.42 -14.97
C SER A 85 14.41 -3.97 -13.83
N GLU A 86 15.64 -4.49 -13.80
CA GLU A 86 16.68 -4.05 -12.86
C GLU A 86 17.20 -2.65 -13.17
N GLN A 87 17.06 -2.19 -14.43
CA GLN A 87 17.49 -0.85 -14.82
C GLN A 87 16.39 0.16 -14.49
N ILE A 88 16.73 1.28 -13.87
CA ILE A 88 15.82 2.40 -13.61
C ILE A 88 16.25 3.56 -14.53
N PRO A 89 15.70 3.67 -15.75
CA PRO A 89 16.15 4.65 -16.74
C PRO A 89 15.48 6.02 -16.55
N VAL A 90 15.36 6.49 -15.30
CA VAL A 90 14.73 7.79 -14.99
C VAL A 90 15.58 8.61 -14.03
N GLU A 91 15.72 9.90 -14.33
CA GLU A 91 16.47 10.85 -13.49
C GLU A 91 15.59 11.58 -12.48
N LYS A 92 14.27 11.59 -12.69
CA LYS A 92 13.30 12.32 -11.88
C LYS A 92 12.18 11.39 -11.45
N VAL A 93 11.72 11.58 -10.21
CA VAL A 93 10.60 10.86 -9.62
C VAL A 93 9.56 11.84 -9.08
N VAL A 94 8.30 11.44 -9.10
CA VAL A 94 7.20 12.20 -8.52
C VAL A 94 6.79 11.51 -7.22
N LEU A 95 6.80 12.27 -6.13
CA LEU A 95 6.22 11.85 -4.85
C LEU A 95 4.85 12.51 -4.72
N THR A 96 3.82 11.70 -4.44
CA THR A 96 2.44 12.16 -4.34
C THR A 96 1.77 11.61 -3.08
N GLY A 97 0.81 12.36 -2.54
CA GLY A 97 0.03 12.00 -1.36
C GLY A 97 -0.39 13.20 -0.53
N TRP A 98 -1.26 12.98 0.47
CA TRP A 98 -1.80 14.03 1.35
C TRP A 98 -0.91 14.36 2.56
N GLY A 99 0.39 14.06 2.49
CA GLY A 99 1.36 14.47 3.51
C GLY A 99 1.27 13.73 4.86
N TYR A 100 0.59 12.59 4.94
CA TYR A 100 0.59 11.76 6.15
C TYR A 100 1.88 10.94 6.27
N ILE A 101 2.92 11.59 6.77
CA ILE A 101 4.21 10.98 7.09
C ILE A 101 4.38 10.87 8.61
N SER A 102 3.75 9.88 9.23
CA SER A 102 4.02 9.60 10.65
C SER A 102 5.49 9.15 10.81
N LEU A 103 6.34 10.06 11.29
CA LEU A 103 7.74 9.77 11.68
C LEU A 103 7.83 8.76 12.83
N VAL A 104 6.69 8.41 13.44
CA VAL A 104 6.54 7.43 14.50
C VAL A 104 5.47 6.42 14.12
N LYS A 105 5.93 5.24 13.71
CA LYS A 105 5.20 3.98 13.50
C LYS A 105 4.17 3.99 12.35
N TYR A 106 4.70 3.62 11.18
CA TYR A 106 4.00 3.13 9.98
C TYR A 106 3.35 4.21 9.09
N SER A 107 4.03 4.50 7.97
CA SER A 107 3.45 5.17 6.80
C SER A 107 3.17 4.10 5.74
N PHE A 108 1.95 4.06 5.23
CA PHE A 108 1.55 3.14 4.17
C PHE A 108 1.43 3.93 2.87
N HIS A 109 2.32 3.65 1.93
CA HIS A 109 2.18 4.13 0.55
C HIS A 109 1.62 2.97 -0.26
N PHE A 110 0.40 3.13 -0.77
CA PHE A 110 -0.25 2.11 -1.55
C PHE A 110 0.06 2.32 -3.03
N ILE A 111 0.62 1.29 -3.66
CA ILE A 111 0.73 1.21 -5.11
C ILE A 111 -0.13 0.01 -5.50
N SER A 112 -1.19 0.24 -6.29
CA SER A 112 -1.97 -0.85 -6.85
C SER A 112 -1.17 -1.49 -7.98
N LEU A 113 -0.84 -2.77 -7.83
CA LEU A 113 -0.09 -3.54 -8.82
C LEU A 113 -1.06 -4.43 -9.61
N GLN A 114 -1.00 -4.34 -10.94
CA GLN A 114 -1.68 -5.28 -11.82
C GLN A 114 -0.66 -6.24 -12.44
N GLN A 115 -0.91 -7.54 -12.35
CA GLN A 115 -0.23 -8.51 -13.20
C GLN A 115 -0.87 -8.46 -14.59
N PRO A 116 -0.07 -8.42 -15.68
CA PRO A 116 -0.61 -8.57 -17.03
C PRO A 116 -1.34 -9.92 -17.11
N GLN A 117 -2.55 -9.90 -17.65
CA GLN A 117 -3.24 -11.11 -18.09
C GLN A 117 -2.59 -11.62 -19.37
#